data_AF-A0A948G0K5-F1
#
_entry.id   AF-A0A948G0K5-F1
#
_cell.length_a   1.000
_cell.length_b   1.000
_cell.length_c   1.000
_cell.angle_alpha   90.00
_cell.angle_beta   90.00
_cell.angle_gamma   90.00
#
_symmetry.space_group_name_H-M   'P 1'
#
loop_
_entity.id
_entity.type
_entity.pdbx_description
1 polymer ?
#
loop_
_entity_poly.entity_id
_entity_poly.type
_entity_poly.pdbx_seq_one_letter_code
_entity_poly.pdbx_strand_id
1 'polypeptide(L)'
;MPELPLEKPKIVSDFADEISQKNVLEKMRQGYESGEDEFATLAKLYPETEYVGNGSQVFVIGHPRDDEKVVAFNIFDGELSRNPIRAMELYHLHRFLHILFPHNFPQFYSVAGGENAQSVRQRVNSSPETPVRFPFSEVVNQSERIGFPLQIDGSAHNFVVASDGGEYYFDTVMTPNSNIFFENFDRSKLVEFMKNQGIDPKSQRRAMNSLKRLRELDVISTIGYVLKNHKSLTEEGFDLSSNNWLDDMIKRDDFRFNALDEGSLNRIKRFTELLEVPNEHESEREKVITYLSKT
;
A
#
# COMPACT_ATOMS: atom_id res chain seq x y z
N MET A 1 25.52 -4.90 -2.05
CA MET A 1 25.73 -3.46 -2.30
C MET A 1 24.56 -2.72 -1.69
N PRO A 2 24.77 -1.65 -0.90
CA PRO A 2 23.65 -0.85 -0.40
C PRO A 2 22.98 -0.20 -1.60
N GLU A 3 21.71 -0.53 -1.84
CA GLU A 3 20.87 0.27 -2.74
C GLU A 3 20.81 1.67 -2.13
N LEU A 4 21.44 2.63 -2.81
CA LEU A 4 21.29 4.05 -2.50
C LEU A 4 19.78 4.35 -2.44
N PRO A 5 19.33 5.25 -1.54
CA PRO A 5 17.94 5.70 -1.58
C PRO A 5 17.65 6.14 -3.02
N LEU A 6 16.64 5.53 -3.63
CA LEU A 6 16.14 5.94 -4.94
C LEU A 6 15.92 7.46 -4.82
N GLU A 7 16.72 8.24 -5.54
CA GLU A 7 16.49 9.67 -5.65
C GLU A 7 15.00 9.84 -5.97
N LYS A 8 14.30 10.63 -5.15
CA LYS A 8 12.91 10.96 -5.43
C LYS A 8 12.87 11.39 -6.89
N PRO A 9 12.03 10.76 -7.74
CA PRO A 9 11.90 11.19 -9.13
C PRO A 9 11.71 12.70 -9.11
N LYS A 10 12.43 13.45 -9.94
CA LYS A 10 12.44 14.93 -9.90
C LYS A 10 11.02 15.53 -9.90
N ILE A 11 10.06 14.83 -10.54
CA ILE A 11 8.65 15.17 -10.48
C ILE A 11 8.06 15.18 -9.06
N VAL A 12 8.45 14.26 -8.17
CA VAL A 12 8.02 14.15 -6.76
C VAL A 12 8.67 15.23 -5.87
N SER A 13 9.90 15.67 -6.18
CA SER A 13 10.51 16.81 -5.46
C SER A 13 9.86 18.13 -5.85
N ASP A 14 9.63 18.33 -7.16
CA ASP A 14 8.97 19.53 -7.68
C ASP A 14 7.51 19.59 -7.16
N PHE A 15 6.83 18.44 -7.02
CA PHE A 15 5.46 18.32 -6.48
C PHE A 15 5.34 18.64 -4.99
N ALA A 16 6.31 18.19 -4.18
CA ALA A 16 6.28 18.36 -2.72
C ALA A 16 6.49 19.82 -2.33
N ASP A 17 7.32 20.54 -3.07
CA ASP A 17 7.63 21.95 -2.82
C ASP A 17 6.45 22.87 -3.23
N GLU A 18 5.72 22.54 -4.31
CA GLU A 18 4.56 23.32 -4.78
C GLU A 18 3.30 23.14 -3.92
N ILE A 19 3.05 21.93 -3.40
CA ILE A 19 1.92 21.68 -2.47
C ILE A 19 2.12 22.32 -1.10
N SER A 20 3.38 22.55 -0.68
CA SER A 20 3.70 23.25 0.58
C SER A 20 3.17 24.70 0.63
N GLN A 21 2.66 25.23 -0.48
CA GLN A 21 1.83 26.43 -0.48
C GLN A 21 0.50 26.14 0.23
N LYS A 22 0.52 26.24 1.57
CA LYS A 22 -0.58 26.08 2.55
C LYS A 22 -1.97 26.54 2.06
N ASN A 23 -2.03 27.55 1.20
CA ASN A 23 -3.25 28.12 0.65
C ASN A 23 -4.07 27.21 -0.27
N VAL A 24 -3.46 26.24 -0.97
CA VAL A 24 -4.22 25.32 -1.84
C VAL A 24 -4.87 24.23 -0.99
N LEU A 25 -4.13 23.69 -0.03
CA LEU A 25 -4.60 22.64 0.88
C LEU A 25 -5.63 23.15 1.88
N GLU A 26 -5.49 24.37 2.43
CA GLU A 26 -6.51 24.97 3.31
C GLU A 26 -7.84 25.22 2.59
N LYS A 27 -7.80 25.47 1.28
CA LYS A 27 -8.99 25.64 0.46
C LYS A 27 -9.67 24.31 0.15
N MET A 28 -8.91 23.25 -0.15
CA MET A 28 -9.42 21.87 -0.26
C MET A 28 -10.06 21.35 1.05
N ARG A 29 -9.52 21.76 2.21
CA ARG A 29 -10.04 21.39 3.54
C ARG A 29 -11.41 21.99 3.89
N GLN A 30 -11.88 23.03 3.20
CA GLN A 30 -13.13 23.72 3.57
C GLN A 30 -14.41 23.08 3.02
N GLY A 31 -14.32 21.89 2.41
CA GLY A 31 -15.48 21.15 1.92
C GLY A 31 -16.06 21.83 0.69
N TYR A 32 -15.58 21.45 -0.49
CA TYR A 32 -16.16 21.91 -1.74
C TYR A 32 -17.49 21.20 -1.98
N GLU A 33 -18.56 21.98 -2.18
CA GLU A 33 -19.91 21.47 -2.42
C GLU A 33 -20.07 20.79 -3.80
N SER A 34 -19.05 20.86 -4.68
CA SER A 34 -19.01 20.13 -5.94
C SER A 34 -17.56 19.86 -6.40
N GLY A 35 -17.33 18.71 -7.06
CA GLY A 35 -16.01 18.33 -7.61
C GLY A 35 -15.49 19.24 -8.74
N GLU A 36 -16.30 20.19 -9.22
CA GLU A 36 -15.89 21.16 -10.25
C GLU A 36 -14.92 22.23 -9.70
N ASP A 37 -15.08 22.65 -8.44
CA ASP A 37 -14.21 23.65 -7.80
C ASP A 37 -12.83 23.08 -7.41
N GLU A 38 -12.76 21.79 -7.10
CA GLU A 38 -11.52 21.05 -6.84
C GLU A 38 -10.66 20.95 -8.11
N PHE A 39 -11.28 20.57 -9.23
CA PHE A 39 -10.60 20.52 -10.53
C PHE A 39 -10.13 21.91 -10.97
N ALA A 40 -10.93 22.97 -10.79
CA ALA A 40 -10.54 24.32 -11.15
C ALA A 40 -9.29 24.84 -10.38
N THR A 41 -9.00 24.27 -9.21
CA THR A 41 -7.80 24.61 -8.43
C THR A 41 -6.59 23.79 -8.86
N LEU A 42 -6.75 22.49 -9.14
CA LEU A 42 -5.67 21.64 -9.67
C LEU A 42 -5.32 21.97 -11.11
N ALA A 43 -6.29 22.30 -11.96
CA ALA A 43 -6.07 22.76 -13.33
C ALA A 43 -5.26 24.07 -13.39
N LYS A 44 -5.21 24.85 -12.30
CA LYS A 44 -4.29 26.01 -12.20
C LYS A 44 -2.87 25.60 -11.87
N LEU A 45 -2.67 24.52 -11.13
CA LEU A 45 -1.34 23.99 -10.79
C LEU A 45 -0.75 23.19 -11.95
N TYR A 46 -1.60 22.49 -12.71
CA TYR A 46 -1.20 21.63 -13.82
C TYR A 46 -2.09 21.87 -15.05
N PRO A 47 -2.03 23.07 -15.66
CA PRO A 47 -2.88 23.43 -16.80
C PRO A 47 -2.68 22.55 -18.04
N GLU A 48 -1.55 21.85 -18.11
CA GLU A 48 -1.21 20.88 -19.15
C GLU A 48 -1.77 19.48 -18.89
N THR A 49 -2.32 19.20 -17.70
CA THR A 49 -2.83 17.88 -17.36
C THR A 49 -4.33 17.76 -17.56
N GLU A 50 -4.73 16.62 -18.12
CA GLU A 50 -6.13 16.27 -18.35
C GLU A 50 -6.80 15.80 -17.05
N TYR A 51 -8.03 16.24 -16.80
CA TYR A 51 -8.87 15.61 -15.78
C TYR A 51 -9.27 14.20 -16.22
N VAL A 52 -9.04 13.19 -15.37
CA VAL A 52 -9.45 11.81 -15.67
C VAL A 52 -10.71 11.43 -14.91
N GLY A 53 -10.81 11.83 -13.64
CA GLY A 53 -11.98 11.52 -12.82
C GLY A 53 -11.73 11.71 -11.34
N ASN A 54 -12.76 11.46 -10.53
CA ASN A 54 -12.69 11.47 -9.08
C ASN A 54 -13.46 10.29 -8.49
N GLY A 55 -12.96 9.77 -7.38
CA GLY A 55 -13.66 8.90 -6.46
C GLY A 55 -14.06 9.68 -5.20
N SER A 56 -14.72 9.00 -4.26
CA SER A 56 -15.16 9.61 -3.00
C SER A 56 -14.03 10.22 -2.17
N GLN A 57 -12.82 9.68 -2.27
CA GLN A 57 -11.64 10.08 -1.49
C GLN A 57 -10.42 10.45 -2.33
N VAL A 58 -10.52 10.35 -3.65
CA VAL A 58 -9.37 10.43 -4.55
C VAL A 58 -9.70 11.27 -5.77
N PHE A 59 -8.79 12.14 -6.17
CA PHE A 59 -8.84 12.85 -7.43
C PHE A 59 -7.80 12.30 -8.40
N VAL A 60 -8.10 12.20 -9.70
CA VAL A 60 -7.22 11.59 -10.69
C VAL A 60 -7.02 12.50 -11.90
N ILE A 61 -5.75 12.74 -12.25
CA ILE A 61 -5.34 13.48 -13.46
C ILE A 61 -4.45 12.61 -14.35
N GLY A 62 -4.36 12.99 -15.63
CA GLY A 62 -3.39 12.44 -16.57
C GLY A 62 -1.97 12.82 -16.15
N HIS A 63 -1.02 11.89 -16.31
CA HIS A 63 0.37 12.18 -16.01
C HIS A 63 0.95 13.13 -17.09
N PRO A 64 1.69 14.20 -16.71
CA PRO A 64 2.04 15.31 -17.60
C PRO A 64 2.99 14.95 -18.75
N ARG A 65 3.59 13.76 -18.71
CA ARG A 65 4.61 13.30 -19.68
C ARG A 65 4.37 11.89 -20.22
N ASP A 66 3.30 11.24 -19.77
CA ASP A 66 3.07 9.81 -20.05
C ASP A 66 1.57 9.54 -20.07
N ASP A 67 1.01 9.40 -21.27
CA ASP A 67 -0.41 9.20 -21.49
C ASP A 67 -0.92 7.83 -21.02
N GLU A 68 -0.02 6.86 -20.81
CA GLU A 68 -0.35 5.55 -20.23
C GLU A 68 -0.46 5.60 -18.70
N LYS A 69 -0.27 6.77 -18.08
CA LYS A 69 -0.26 6.93 -16.62
C LYS A 69 -1.23 7.99 -16.12
N VAL A 70 -1.66 7.78 -14.90
CA VAL A 70 -2.46 8.72 -14.13
C VAL A 70 -1.84 8.96 -12.77
N VAL A 71 -2.10 10.14 -12.22
CA VAL A 71 -1.70 10.53 -10.86
C VAL A 71 -2.97 10.67 -10.03
N ALA A 72 -3.02 9.93 -8.93
CA ALA A 72 -4.14 9.90 -8.00
C ALA A 72 -3.75 10.56 -6.67
N PHE A 73 -4.52 11.57 -6.26
CA PHE A 73 -4.37 12.34 -5.02
C PHE A 73 -5.43 11.96 -4.03
N ASN A 74 -5.04 11.57 -2.81
CA ASN A 74 -6.00 11.47 -1.72
C ASN A 74 -6.41 12.88 -1.26
N ILE A 75 -7.72 13.14 -1.21
CA ILE A 75 -8.30 14.44 -0.86
C ILE A 75 -8.48 14.55 0.66
N PHE A 76 -8.54 13.42 1.37
CA PHE A 76 -8.65 13.42 2.82
C PHE A 76 -7.28 13.46 3.49
N ASP A 77 -7.10 14.54 4.26
CA ASP A 77 -5.99 14.72 5.18
C ASP A 77 -6.28 13.95 6.47
N GLY A 78 -5.66 12.79 6.60
CA GLY A 78 -5.72 11.98 7.81
C GLY A 78 -4.35 11.41 8.10
N GLU A 79 -4.11 10.98 9.34
CA GLU A 79 -2.86 10.29 9.71
C GLU A 79 -2.55 9.11 8.76
N LEU A 80 -3.59 8.53 8.15
CA LEU A 80 -3.49 7.46 7.15
C LEU A 80 -2.86 7.90 5.82
N SER A 81 -3.10 9.12 5.33
CA SER A 81 -2.52 9.63 4.08
C SER A 81 -1.08 10.14 4.25
N ARG A 82 -0.66 10.41 5.49
CA ARG A 82 0.69 10.88 5.83
C ARG A 82 1.66 9.79 6.28
N ASN A 83 1.22 8.53 6.33
CA ASN A 83 2.02 7.43 6.85
C ASN A 83 2.85 6.74 5.74
N PRO A 84 4.20 6.84 5.74
CA PRO A 84 5.04 6.19 4.74
C PRO A 84 4.94 4.67 4.75
N ILE A 85 4.71 4.05 5.91
CA ILE A 85 4.50 2.60 6.04
C ILE A 85 3.24 2.22 5.26
N ARG A 86 2.16 2.96 5.42
CA ARG A 86 0.90 2.72 4.72
C ARG A 86 1.02 2.88 3.21
N ALA A 87 1.78 3.88 2.75
CA ALA A 87 2.07 4.07 1.33
C ALA A 87 2.83 2.85 0.73
N MET A 88 3.81 2.32 1.46
CA MET A 88 4.54 1.11 1.05
C MET A 88 3.64 -0.14 1.07
N GLU A 89 2.77 -0.29 2.07
CA GLU A 89 1.79 -1.37 2.12
C GLU A 89 0.88 -1.35 0.90
N LEU A 90 0.30 -0.18 0.58
CA LEU A 90 -0.55 -0.01 -0.59
C LEU A 90 0.19 -0.36 -1.88
N TYR A 91 1.42 0.13 -2.06
CA TYR A 91 2.23 -0.18 -3.23
C TYR A 91 2.48 -1.69 -3.37
N HIS A 92 2.94 -2.36 -2.30
CA HIS A 92 3.28 -3.77 -2.38
C HIS A 92 2.04 -4.66 -2.53
N LEU A 93 0.92 -4.29 -1.93
CA LEU A 93 -0.35 -4.99 -2.10
C LEU A 93 -0.86 -4.88 -3.54
N HIS A 94 -0.97 -3.66 -4.08
CA HIS A 94 -1.42 -3.48 -5.47
C HIS A 94 -0.47 -4.13 -6.46
N ARG A 95 0.85 -4.07 -6.22
CA ARG A 95 1.83 -4.74 -7.06
C ARG A 95 1.65 -6.27 -7.04
N PHE A 96 1.40 -6.85 -5.86
CA PHE A 96 1.11 -8.27 -5.74
C PHE A 96 -0.15 -8.64 -6.51
N LEU A 97 -1.24 -7.91 -6.30
CA LEU A 97 -2.53 -8.13 -6.95
C LEU A 97 -2.47 -7.98 -8.47
N HIS A 98 -1.81 -6.94 -8.97
CA HIS A 98 -1.62 -6.73 -10.40
C HIS A 98 -0.81 -7.85 -11.06
N ILE A 99 0.17 -8.43 -10.36
CA ILE A 99 0.92 -9.58 -10.90
C ILE A 99 0.01 -10.80 -11.04
N LEU A 100 -0.89 -11.04 -10.07
CA LEU A 100 -1.80 -12.19 -10.10
C LEU A 100 -2.98 -11.99 -11.06
N PHE A 101 -3.49 -10.76 -11.15
CA PHE A 101 -4.71 -10.41 -11.88
C PHE A 101 -4.48 -9.13 -12.69
N PRO A 102 -3.66 -9.18 -13.76
CA PRO A 102 -3.23 -7.98 -14.50
C PRO A 102 -4.38 -7.26 -15.21
N HIS A 103 -5.50 -7.94 -15.45
CA HIS A 103 -6.71 -7.38 -16.09
C HIS A 103 -7.77 -6.89 -15.11
N ASN A 104 -7.47 -6.86 -13.80
CA ASN A 104 -8.43 -6.48 -12.77
C ASN A 104 -7.88 -5.45 -11.78
N PHE A 105 -6.55 -5.30 -11.70
CA PHE A 105 -5.93 -4.25 -10.91
C PHE A 105 -4.96 -3.43 -11.77
N PRO A 106 -5.04 -2.09 -11.72
CA PRO A 106 -4.09 -1.25 -12.42
C PRO A 106 -2.69 -1.40 -11.82
N GLN A 107 -1.66 -1.34 -12.65
CA GLN A 107 -0.28 -1.33 -12.17
C GLN A 107 0.00 -0.04 -11.38
N PHE A 108 0.56 -0.17 -10.19
CA PHE A 108 1.11 0.97 -9.45
C PHE A 108 2.60 1.10 -9.78
N TYR A 109 3.01 2.28 -10.25
CA TYR A 109 4.41 2.60 -10.53
C TYR A 109 5.11 3.18 -9.30
N SER A 110 4.39 3.98 -8.53
CA SER A 110 4.88 4.54 -7.28
C SER A 110 3.70 4.91 -6.36
N VAL A 111 3.99 4.93 -5.06
CA VAL A 111 3.13 5.52 -4.03
C VAL A 111 4.03 6.33 -3.10
N ALA A 112 3.66 7.58 -2.82
CA ALA A 112 4.37 8.44 -1.90
C ALA A 112 3.47 8.74 -0.69
N GLY A 113 4.05 8.67 0.52
CA GLY A 113 3.47 9.23 1.74
C GLY A 113 3.99 10.64 1.96
N GLY A 114 3.11 11.56 2.35
CA GLY A 114 3.38 12.99 2.51
C GLY A 114 2.12 13.71 2.99
N GLU A 115 1.99 15.04 2.85
CA GLU A 115 0.76 15.74 3.28
C GLU A 115 -0.52 15.15 2.67
N ASN A 116 -0.42 14.54 1.47
CA ASN A 116 -1.43 13.64 0.89
C ASN A 116 -0.75 12.40 0.28
N ALA A 117 -1.40 11.24 0.38
CA ALA A 117 -0.94 10.03 -0.29
C ALA A 117 -1.15 10.18 -1.80
N GLN A 118 -0.07 10.06 -2.56
CA GLN A 118 -0.07 10.19 -4.01
C GLN A 118 0.34 8.87 -4.64
N SER A 119 -0.34 8.47 -5.71
CA SER A 119 0.04 7.26 -6.44
C SER A 119 0.08 7.51 -7.93
N VAL A 120 1.11 7.00 -8.59
CA VAL A 120 1.20 6.95 -10.05
C VAL A 120 0.78 5.57 -10.48
N ARG A 121 -0.27 5.49 -11.30
CA ARG A 121 -0.95 4.25 -11.69
C ARG A 121 -1.04 4.15 -13.20
N GLN A 122 -1.24 2.93 -13.68
CA GLN A 122 -1.63 2.66 -15.06
C GLN A 122 -2.95 3.36 -15.38
N ARG A 123 -3.00 4.07 -16.52
CA ARG A 123 -4.24 4.58 -17.09
C ARG A 123 -5.02 3.41 -17.66
N VAL A 124 -6.26 3.25 -17.23
CA VAL A 124 -7.17 2.23 -17.74
C VAL A 124 -8.19 2.92 -18.65
N ASN A 125 -8.23 2.49 -19.90
CA ASN A 125 -9.12 3.07 -20.90
C ASN A 125 -10.50 2.41 -20.80
N SER A 126 -11.44 3.14 -20.19
CA SER A 126 -12.84 2.72 -20.06
C SER A 126 -13.47 2.48 -21.43
N SER A 127 -14.15 1.34 -21.59
CA SER A 127 -14.87 0.97 -22.80
C SER A 127 -16.11 0.16 -22.41
N PRO A 128 -17.21 0.82 -22.00
CA PRO A 128 -18.41 0.16 -21.47
C PRO A 128 -19.05 -0.86 -22.43
N GLU A 129 -18.86 -0.64 -23.74
CA GLU A 129 -19.37 -1.52 -24.80
C GLU A 129 -18.54 -2.80 -24.98
N THR A 130 -17.36 -2.89 -24.35
CA THR A 130 -16.48 -4.06 -24.45
C THR A 130 -17.02 -5.21 -23.61
N PRO A 131 -17.18 -6.41 -24.18
CA PRO A 131 -17.61 -7.57 -23.40
C PRO A 131 -16.62 -7.90 -22.29
N VAL A 132 -17.13 -8.14 -21.07
CA VAL A 132 -16.31 -8.56 -19.93
C VAL A 132 -15.74 -9.96 -20.18
N ARG A 133 -14.41 -10.04 -20.23
CA ARG A 133 -13.61 -11.27 -20.38
C ARG A 133 -12.95 -11.68 -19.08
N PHE A 134 -12.57 -10.71 -18.25
CA PHE A 134 -11.93 -10.94 -16.95
C PHE A 134 -12.79 -10.30 -15.86
N PRO A 135 -13.89 -10.94 -15.44
CA PRO A 135 -14.78 -10.40 -14.42
C PRO A 135 -14.08 -10.38 -13.05
N PHE A 136 -14.31 -9.32 -12.27
CA PHE A 136 -13.69 -9.17 -10.97
C PHE A 136 -14.19 -10.20 -9.95
N SER A 137 -15.40 -10.74 -10.14
CA SER A 137 -15.90 -11.86 -9.33
C SER A 137 -14.97 -13.08 -9.35
N GLU A 138 -14.27 -13.31 -10.47
CA GLU A 138 -13.30 -14.42 -10.55
C GLU A 138 -12.06 -14.14 -9.70
N VAL A 139 -11.62 -12.89 -9.61
CA VAL A 139 -10.55 -12.47 -8.70
C VAL A 139 -10.91 -12.82 -7.27
N VAL A 140 -12.11 -12.45 -6.81
CA VAL A 140 -12.59 -12.73 -5.44
C VAL A 140 -12.57 -14.24 -5.15
N ASN A 141 -13.12 -15.05 -6.06
CA ASN A 141 -13.16 -16.51 -5.93
C ASN A 141 -11.75 -17.13 -5.89
N GLN A 142 -10.84 -16.68 -6.75
CA GLN A 142 -9.47 -17.21 -6.82
C GLN A 142 -8.67 -16.82 -5.58
N SER A 143 -8.82 -15.57 -5.14
CA SER A 143 -8.26 -15.05 -3.89
C SER A 143 -8.68 -15.88 -2.68
N GLU A 144 -9.96 -16.21 -2.53
CA GLU A 144 -10.45 -17.08 -1.46
C GLU A 144 -9.81 -18.49 -1.53
N ARG A 145 -9.73 -19.10 -2.73
CA ARG A 145 -9.15 -20.44 -2.92
C ARG A 145 -7.69 -20.54 -2.50
N ILE A 146 -6.89 -19.49 -2.73
CA ILE A 146 -5.48 -19.45 -2.33
C ILE A 146 -5.27 -19.03 -0.86
N GLY A 147 -6.34 -18.90 -0.08
CA GLY A 147 -6.29 -18.53 1.34
C GLY A 147 -6.06 -17.03 1.55
N PHE A 148 -6.45 -16.22 0.57
CA PHE A 148 -6.25 -14.78 0.57
C PHE A 148 -7.55 -14.03 0.25
N PRO A 149 -8.59 -14.10 1.11
CA PRO A 149 -9.87 -13.47 0.84
C PRO A 149 -9.72 -11.93 0.76
N LEU A 150 -10.18 -11.35 -0.35
CA LEU A 150 -10.16 -9.90 -0.56
C LEU A 150 -11.31 -9.23 0.18
N GLN A 151 -11.02 -8.11 0.82
CA GLN A 151 -12.04 -7.17 1.28
C GLN A 151 -12.03 -5.95 0.38
N ILE A 152 -13.13 -5.74 -0.33
CA ILE A 152 -13.30 -4.66 -1.30
C ILE A 152 -14.65 -3.98 -1.05
N ASP A 153 -14.76 -2.73 -1.48
CA ASP A 153 -16.05 -2.07 -1.60
C ASP A 153 -16.68 -2.46 -2.95
N GLY A 154 -17.69 -3.32 -2.90
CA GLY A 154 -18.43 -3.82 -4.06
C GLY A 154 -19.31 -2.79 -4.78
N SER A 155 -19.24 -1.52 -4.39
CA SER A 155 -19.99 -0.45 -5.06
C SER A 155 -19.60 -0.31 -6.53
N ALA A 156 -20.60 -0.22 -7.41
CA ALA A 156 -20.41 -0.23 -8.86
C ALA A 156 -19.48 0.87 -9.39
N HIS A 157 -19.38 2.02 -8.69
CA HIS A 157 -18.51 3.13 -9.08
C HIS A 157 -17.01 2.85 -8.86
N ASN A 158 -16.66 1.78 -8.16
CA ASN A 158 -15.27 1.36 -7.98
C ASN A 158 -14.76 0.48 -9.13
N PHE A 159 -15.63 0.13 -10.09
CA PHE A 159 -15.32 -0.77 -11.20
C PHE A 159 -15.45 -0.07 -12.54
N VAL A 160 -14.53 -0.39 -13.46
CA VAL A 160 -14.63 0.04 -14.87
C VAL A 160 -14.27 -1.13 -15.78
N VAL A 161 -15.06 -1.31 -16.82
CA VAL A 161 -14.73 -2.25 -17.90
C VAL A 161 -13.78 -1.58 -18.88
N ALA A 162 -12.61 -2.18 -19.06
CA ALA A 162 -11.55 -1.66 -19.93
C ALA A 162 -11.61 -2.25 -21.33
N SER A 163 -10.89 -1.64 -22.27
CA SER A 163 -10.80 -2.09 -23.67
C SER A 163 -10.22 -3.49 -23.86
N ASP A 164 -9.50 -4.03 -22.87
CA ASP A 164 -8.99 -5.41 -22.88
C ASP A 164 -10.06 -6.45 -22.44
N GLY A 165 -11.25 -5.99 -22.02
CA GLY A 165 -12.31 -6.79 -21.44
C GLY A 165 -12.13 -7.09 -19.95
N GLY A 166 -11.17 -6.44 -19.29
CA GLY A 166 -10.97 -6.52 -17.85
C GLY A 166 -11.96 -5.64 -17.08
N GLU A 167 -12.51 -6.17 -16.00
CA GLU A 167 -13.24 -5.37 -15.01
C GLU A 167 -12.26 -4.94 -13.92
N TYR A 168 -11.80 -3.69 -14.00
CA TYR A 168 -10.77 -3.14 -13.12
C TYR A 168 -11.37 -2.51 -11.87
N TYR A 169 -10.75 -2.77 -10.72
CA TYR A 169 -11.06 -2.11 -9.44
C TYR A 169 -10.10 -0.95 -9.16
N PHE A 170 -10.64 0.24 -8.89
CA PHE A 170 -9.85 1.49 -8.75
C PHE A 170 -9.67 1.97 -7.31
N ASP A 171 -10.50 1.48 -6.41
CA ASP A 171 -10.39 1.82 -5.00
C ASP A 171 -9.27 1.02 -4.32
N THR A 172 -8.97 1.37 -3.07
CA THR A 172 -8.03 0.63 -2.25
C THR A 172 -8.66 -0.68 -1.80
N VAL A 173 -7.86 -1.76 -1.86
CA VAL A 173 -8.26 -3.01 -1.21
C VAL A 173 -8.15 -2.78 0.29
N MET A 174 -9.27 -2.91 1.01
CA MET A 174 -9.25 -2.87 2.46
C MET A 174 -8.39 -4.03 2.92
N THR A 175 -7.30 -3.72 3.62
CA THR A 175 -6.56 -4.73 4.33
C THR A 175 -7.29 -4.93 5.65
N PRO A 176 -8.06 -6.02 5.85
CA PRO A 176 -8.39 -6.41 7.21
C PRO A 176 -7.05 -6.52 7.93
N ASN A 177 -6.94 -5.87 9.10
CA ASN A 177 -5.82 -5.93 10.04
C ASN A 177 -4.77 -6.95 9.62
N SER A 178 -3.60 -6.48 9.16
CA SER A 178 -2.51 -7.22 8.51
C SER A 178 -2.20 -8.61 9.11
N ASN A 179 -2.49 -8.83 10.39
CA ASN A 179 -2.51 -10.13 11.06
C ASN A 179 -3.39 -11.20 10.34
N ILE A 180 -4.61 -10.87 9.92
CA ILE A 180 -5.55 -11.79 9.26
C ILE A 180 -5.05 -12.21 7.87
N PHE A 181 -4.34 -11.30 7.19
CA PHE A 181 -3.86 -11.48 5.82
C PHE A 181 -2.93 -12.69 5.69
N PHE A 182 -2.21 -13.01 6.76
CA PHE A 182 -1.24 -14.10 6.74
C PHE A 182 -1.76 -15.37 7.42
N GLU A 183 -2.71 -15.30 8.36
CA GLU A 183 -3.06 -16.46 9.21
C GLU A 183 -3.63 -17.63 8.40
N ASN A 184 -4.34 -17.32 7.31
CA ASN A 184 -4.93 -18.32 6.43
C ASN A 184 -4.19 -18.49 5.09
N PHE A 185 -3.08 -17.75 4.90
CA PHE A 185 -2.38 -17.71 3.62
C PHE A 185 -1.66 -19.02 3.31
N ASP A 186 -1.90 -19.56 2.13
CA ASP A 186 -1.28 -20.80 1.67
C ASP A 186 -0.27 -20.56 0.55
N ARG A 187 1.02 -20.43 0.92
CA ARG A 187 2.11 -20.24 -0.06
C ARG A 187 2.15 -21.32 -1.14
N SER A 188 1.89 -22.58 -0.78
CA SER A 188 1.93 -23.68 -1.74
C SER A 188 0.82 -23.52 -2.79
N LYS A 189 -0.40 -23.18 -2.35
CA LYS A 189 -1.51 -22.87 -3.26
C LYS A 189 -1.23 -21.63 -4.11
N LEU A 190 -0.62 -20.58 -3.57
CA LEU A 190 -0.23 -19.42 -4.37
C LEU A 190 0.77 -19.82 -5.46
N VAL A 191 1.82 -20.57 -5.12
CA VAL A 191 2.84 -20.99 -6.08
C VAL A 191 2.22 -21.87 -7.18
N GLU A 192 1.32 -22.78 -6.81
CA GLU A 192 0.57 -23.59 -7.76
C GLU A 192 -0.32 -22.72 -8.65
N PHE A 193 -1.07 -21.77 -8.07
CA PHE A 193 -1.89 -20.80 -8.80
C PHE A 193 -1.04 -20.03 -9.83
N MET A 194 0.08 -19.45 -9.41
CA MET A 194 0.95 -18.68 -10.32
C MET A 194 1.48 -19.52 -11.47
N LYS A 195 1.81 -20.79 -11.23
CA LYS A 195 2.21 -21.74 -12.28
C LYS A 195 1.06 -22.05 -13.23
N ASN A 196 -0.13 -22.31 -12.70
CA ASN A 196 -1.32 -22.65 -13.49
C ASN A 196 -1.80 -21.47 -14.35
N GLN A 197 -1.61 -20.23 -13.87
CA GLN A 197 -1.87 -19.00 -14.63
C GLN A 197 -0.75 -18.64 -15.63
N GLY A 198 0.32 -19.45 -15.72
CA GLY A 198 1.44 -19.19 -16.63
C GLY A 198 2.25 -17.94 -16.28
N ILE A 199 2.20 -17.47 -15.02
CA ILE A 199 2.98 -16.30 -14.57
C ILE A 199 4.46 -16.64 -14.67
N ASP A 200 5.24 -15.79 -15.35
CA ASP A 200 6.65 -16.06 -15.61
C ASP A 200 7.49 -16.05 -14.31
N PRO A 201 8.64 -16.76 -14.25
CA PRO A 201 9.45 -16.87 -13.04
C PRO A 201 9.92 -15.53 -12.46
N LYS A 202 10.13 -14.50 -13.28
CA LYS A 202 10.52 -13.17 -12.81
C LYS A 202 9.36 -12.48 -12.10
N SER A 203 8.14 -12.61 -12.63
CA SER A 203 6.93 -12.08 -12.00
C SER A 203 6.54 -12.85 -10.74
N GLN A 204 6.70 -14.18 -10.72
CA GLN A 204 6.54 -14.97 -9.50
C GLN A 204 7.47 -14.48 -8.37
N ARG A 205 8.76 -14.25 -8.67
CA ARG A 205 9.70 -13.68 -7.69
C ARG A 205 9.27 -12.29 -7.21
N ARG A 206 8.74 -11.45 -8.09
CA ARG A 206 8.24 -10.11 -7.72
C ARG A 206 7.00 -10.17 -6.83
N ALA A 207 6.08 -11.10 -7.07
CA ALA A 207 4.92 -11.34 -6.21
C ALA A 207 5.36 -11.79 -4.81
N MET A 208 6.24 -12.79 -4.74
CA MET A 208 6.79 -13.28 -3.48
C MET A 208 7.58 -12.21 -2.71
N ASN A 209 8.36 -11.38 -3.41
CA ASN A 209 9.06 -10.26 -2.79
C ASN A 209 8.09 -9.21 -2.24
N SER A 210 6.97 -8.96 -2.92
CA SER A 210 5.96 -8.01 -2.44
C SER A 210 5.26 -8.52 -1.19
N LEU A 211 4.90 -9.81 -1.14
CA LEU A 211 4.37 -10.45 0.06
C LEU A 211 5.36 -10.40 1.24
N LYS A 212 6.63 -10.68 0.97
CA LYS A 212 7.70 -10.53 1.97
C LYS A 212 7.77 -9.10 2.52
N ARG A 213 7.65 -8.09 1.65
CA ARG A 213 7.64 -6.69 2.09
C ARG A 213 6.40 -6.34 2.90
N LEU A 214 5.23 -6.86 2.53
CA LEU A 214 4.02 -6.71 3.32
C LEU A 214 4.20 -7.31 4.73
N ARG A 215 4.87 -8.47 4.85
CA ARG A 215 5.18 -9.06 6.15
C ARG A 215 6.16 -8.20 6.97
N GLU A 216 7.19 -7.65 6.33
CA GLU A 216 8.11 -6.71 7.01
C GLU A 216 7.36 -5.48 7.56
N LEU A 217 6.47 -4.90 6.75
CA LEU A 217 5.68 -3.72 7.12
C LEU A 217 4.69 -4.01 8.24
N ASP A 218 4.05 -5.18 8.23
CA ASP A 218 3.19 -5.66 9.32
C ASP A 218 3.94 -5.77 10.65
N VAL A 219 5.17 -6.30 10.62
CA VAL A 219 6.03 -6.36 11.82
C VAL A 219 6.37 -4.96 12.32
N ILE A 220 6.74 -4.05 11.41
CA ILE A 220 7.05 -2.65 11.76
C ILE A 220 5.81 -1.95 12.35
N SER A 221 4.64 -2.10 11.74
CA SER A 221 3.38 -1.52 12.19
C SER A 221 3.02 -2.00 13.60
N THR A 222 3.21 -3.30 13.87
CA THR A 222 2.95 -3.87 15.20
C THR A 222 3.95 -3.38 16.24
N ILE A 223 5.26 -3.32 15.91
CA ILE A 223 6.27 -2.73 16.79
C ILE A 223 5.88 -1.28 17.13
N GLY A 224 5.50 -0.48 16.13
CA GLY A 224 5.05 0.89 16.34
C GLY A 224 3.83 0.99 17.23
N TYR A 225 2.84 0.12 17.05
CA TYR A 225 1.66 0.05 17.92
C TYR A 225 2.03 -0.30 19.37
N VAL A 226 2.84 -1.35 19.57
CA VAL A 226 3.28 -1.78 20.90
C VAL A 226 4.07 -0.68 21.61
N LEU A 227 5.00 -0.03 20.91
CA LEU A 227 5.80 1.06 21.48
C LEU A 227 4.95 2.27 21.85
N LYS A 228 3.99 2.66 21.00
CA LYS A 228 3.09 3.80 21.28
C LYS A 228 2.11 3.53 22.42
N ASN A 229 1.69 2.28 22.60
CA ASN A 229 0.67 1.89 23.57
C ASN A 229 1.24 1.07 24.74
N HIS A 230 2.57 1.07 24.93
CA HIS A 230 3.26 0.16 25.86
C HIS A 230 2.66 0.17 27.27
N LYS A 231 2.40 1.37 27.81
CA LYS A 231 1.82 1.54 29.14
C LYS A 231 0.42 0.93 29.23
N SER A 232 -0.48 1.25 28.28
CA SER A 232 -1.86 0.72 28.26
C SER A 232 -1.85 -0.80 28.16
N LEU A 233 -1.04 -1.36 27.24
CA LEU A 233 -0.92 -2.81 27.06
C LEU A 233 -0.40 -3.50 28.33
N THR A 234 0.58 -2.90 29.02
CA THR A 234 1.09 -3.45 30.28
C THR A 234 0.03 -3.41 31.38
N GLU A 235 -0.75 -2.33 31.48
CA GLU A 235 -1.85 -2.19 32.43
C GLU A 235 -3.00 -3.18 32.15
N GLU A 236 -3.20 -3.55 30.89
CA GLU A 236 -4.13 -4.60 30.43
C GLU A 236 -3.58 -6.03 30.66
N GLY A 237 -2.35 -6.17 31.15
CA GLY A 237 -1.75 -7.45 31.52
C GLY A 237 -0.97 -8.14 30.40
N PHE A 238 -0.67 -7.46 29.29
CA PHE A 238 0.24 -7.99 28.28
C PHE A 238 1.69 -7.99 28.82
N ASP A 239 2.33 -9.15 28.82
CA ASP A 239 3.77 -9.25 29.15
C ASP A 239 4.62 -8.77 27.97
N LEU A 240 4.95 -7.48 27.98
CA LEU A 240 5.89 -6.87 27.04
C LEU A 240 7.34 -6.90 27.55
N SER A 241 7.56 -7.37 28.79
CA SER A 241 8.88 -7.37 29.43
C SER A 241 9.80 -8.46 28.88
N SER A 242 9.19 -9.55 28.40
CA SER A 242 9.86 -10.55 27.60
C SER A 242 9.73 -10.16 26.12
N ASN A 243 10.84 -10.16 25.37
CA ASN A 243 10.80 -10.00 23.91
C ASN A 243 10.12 -11.20 23.21
N ASN A 244 9.42 -12.07 23.94
CA ASN A 244 8.73 -13.26 23.44
C ASN A 244 7.70 -12.88 22.38
N TRP A 245 6.99 -11.77 22.53
CA TRP A 245 6.04 -11.30 21.51
C TRP A 245 6.73 -10.97 20.18
N LEU A 246 7.90 -10.32 20.23
CA LEU A 246 8.68 -9.97 19.05
C LEU A 246 9.31 -11.22 18.44
N ASP A 247 9.69 -12.17 19.30
CA ASP A 247 10.19 -13.47 18.90
C ASP A 247 9.14 -14.29 18.18
N ASP A 248 7.94 -14.35 18.74
CA ASP A 248 6.79 -14.96 18.11
C ASP A 248 6.50 -14.27 16.77
N MET A 249 6.64 -12.96 16.64
CA MET A 249 6.43 -12.29 15.35
C MET A 249 7.51 -12.60 14.31
N ILE A 250 8.78 -12.65 14.71
CA ILE A 250 9.90 -12.82 13.78
C ILE A 250 10.12 -14.30 13.42
N LYS A 251 9.98 -15.18 14.42
CA LYS A 251 10.28 -16.61 14.33
C LYS A 251 9.04 -17.48 14.15
N ARG A 252 7.81 -16.93 14.18
CA ARG A 252 6.61 -17.69 13.83
C ARG A 252 6.77 -18.33 12.46
N ASP A 253 6.92 -19.65 12.49
CA ASP A 253 7.03 -20.51 11.32
C ASP A 253 5.64 -20.94 10.80
N ASP A 254 4.56 -20.48 11.44
CA ASP A 254 3.18 -20.83 11.10
C ASP A 254 2.65 -20.09 9.87
N PHE A 255 3.40 -19.14 9.31
CA PHE A 255 2.93 -18.33 8.20
C PHE A 255 3.27 -18.83 6.79
N ARG A 256 3.87 -20.01 6.63
CA ARG A 256 4.27 -20.58 5.32
C ARG A 256 5.18 -19.65 4.48
N PHE A 257 5.58 -18.51 5.01
CA PHE A 257 6.75 -17.72 4.65
C PHE A 257 7.89 -18.17 5.56
N ASN A 258 9.07 -18.34 4.99
CA ASN A 258 10.25 -18.64 5.80
C ASN A 258 10.45 -17.54 6.83
N ALA A 259 11.07 -17.87 7.97
CA ALA A 259 11.60 -16.91 8.92
C ALA A 259 12.25 -15.71 8.20
N LEU A 260 12.03 -14.51 8.75
CA LEU A 260 12.56 -13.27 8.17
C LEU A 260 14.08 -13.37 8.05
N ASP A 261 14.59 -13.27 6.82
CA ASP A 261 16.03 -13.30 6.59
C ASP A 261 16.73 -12.05 7.15
N GLU A 262 18.05 -12.14 7.31
CA GLU A 262 18.90 -11.06 7.82
C GLU A 262 18.65 -9.72 7.10
N GLY A 263 18.41 -9.76 5.78
CA GLY A 263 18.08 -8.56 5.01
C GLY A 263 16.77 -7.92 5.45
N SER A 264 15.77 -8.71 5.83
CA SER A 264 14.47 -8.26 6.34
C SER A 264 14.59 -7.68 7.73
N LEU A 265 15.32 -8.36 8.62
CA LEU A 265 15.57 -7.90 9.99
C LEU A 265 16.30 -6.55 9.99
N ASN A 266 17.32 -6.41 9.14
CA ASN A 266 18.03 -5.14 8.96
C ASN A 266 17.12 -4.00 8.49
N ARG A 267 16.11 -4.30 7.66
CA ARG A 267 15.15 -3.28 7.22
C ARG A 267 14.15 -2.93 8.31
N ILE A 268 13.59 -3.93 9.00
CA ILE A 268 12.69 -3.73 10.13
C ILE A 268 13.40 -2.86 11.17
N LYS A 269 14.64 -3.19 11.54
CA LYS A 269 15.46 -2.37 12.44
C LYS A 269 15.55 -0.91 11.99
N ARG A 270 15.95 -0.66 10.74
CA ARG A 270 16.07 0.71 10.20
C ARG A 270 14.76 1.48 10.26
N PHE A 271 13.63 0.82 10.01
CA PHE A 271 12.32 1.47 10.13
C PHE A 271 11.94 1.71 11.59
N THR A 272 12.24 0.76 12.49
CA THR A 272 12.03 0.93 13.93
C THR A 272 12.81 2.12 14.49
N GLU A 273 14.04 2.36 14.03
CA GLU A 273 14.85 3.53 14.38
C GLU A 273 14.18 4.86 13.99
N LEU A 274 13.32 4.85 12.96
CA LEU A 274 12.62 6.03 12.44
C LEU A 274 11.20 6.19 13.01
N LEU A 275 10.73 5.27 13.85
CA LEU A 275 9.40 5.37 14.44
C LEU A 275 9.34 6.51 15.46
N GLU A 276 8.38 7.40 15.31
CA GLU A 276 8.03 8.40 16.31
C GLU A 276 7.34 7.72 17.51
N VAL A 277 8.01 7.76 18.66
CA VAL A 277 7.52 7.19 19.93
C VAL A 277 7.56 8.26 21.03
N PRO A 278 6.67 8.20 22.03
CA PRO A 278 6.77 9.07 23.20
C PRO A 278 8.13 8.95 23.89
N ASN A 279 8.66 10.05 24.43
CA ASN A 279 9.99 10.08 25.06
C ASN A 279 10.13 9.04 26.18
N GLU A 280 9.05 8.79 26.93
CA GLU A 280 9.00 7.77 27.98
C GLU A 280 9.09 6.31 27.47
N HIS A 281 9.01 6.09 26.16
CA HIS A 281 9.07 4.78 25.51
C HIS A 281 10.36 4.56 24.70
N GLU A 282 11.28 5.54 24.73
CA GLU A 282 12.58 5.45 24.05
C GLU A 282 13.43 4.27 24.50
N SER A 283 13.43 3.97 25.82
CA SER A 283 14.16 2.81 26.35
C SER A 283 13.63 1.48 25.80
N GLU A 284 12.33 1.38 25.53
CA GLU A 284 11.72 0.17 24.97
C GLU A 284 12.06 0.04 23.47
N ARG A 285 12.08 1.16 22.73
CA ARG A 285 12.55 1.18 21.34
C ARG A 285 13.99 0.68 21.23
N GLU A 286 14.88 1.13 22.12
CA GLU A 286 16.29 0.68 22.16
C GLU A 286 16.42 -0.82 22.48
N LYS A 287 15.57 -1.37 23.35
CA LYS A 287 15.54 -2.82 23.61
C LYS A 287 15.14 -3.60 22.36
N VAL A 288 14.12 -3.14 21.63
CA VAL A 288 13.69 -3.75 20.36
C VAL A 288 14.81 -3.68 19.31
N ILE A 289 15.48 -2.54 19.15
CA ILE A 289 16.60 -2.38 18.21
C ILE A 289 17.78 -3.30 18.58
N THR A 290 18.11 -3.38 19.87
CA THR A 290 19.15 -4.27 20.39
C THR A 290 18.80 -5.73 20.13
N TYR A 291 17.52 -6.10 20.30
CA TYR A 291 17.02 -7.43 20.02
C TYR A 291 17.15 -7.80 18.54
N LEU A 292 16.67 -6.94 17.65
CA LEU A 292 16.76 -7.10 16.19
C LEU A 292 18.20 -7.20 15.68
N SER A 293 19.16 -6.64 16.42
CA SER A 293 20.59 -6.70 16.06
C SER A 293 21.28 -8.01 16.47
N LYS A 294 20.65 -8.82 17.33
CA LYS A 294 21.19 -10.09 17.85
C LYS A 294 20.56 -11.32 17.21
N THR A 295 19.41 -11.15 16.56
CA THR A 295 18.63 -12.20 15.89
C THR A 295 19.17 -12.41 14.49
#